data_AF-A0A973LQR6-F1
#
_entry.id   AF-A0A973LQR6-F1
#
_cell.length_a   1.000
_cell.length_b   1.000
_cell.length_c   1.000
_cell.angle_alpha   90.00
_cell.angle_beta   90.00
_cell.angle_gamma   90.00
#
_symmetry.space_group_name_H-M   'P 1'
#
loop_
_entity.id
_entity.type
_entity.pdbx_description
1 polymer ?
#
loop_
_entity_poly.entity_id
_entity_poly.type
_entity_poly.pdbx_seq_one_letter_code
_entity_poly.pdbx_strand_id
1 'polypeptide(L)'
;GDGDQGDGDQGDGDQGDGDQGDGDQGDGDLRAVREVRARLREVLAEEPAGRARALAEWVAELPLRAGIEEAGGVPRLRLVAPEGAAPALRLAVRAVTELLEIAGSGDWERLRQCAATPCTDAFVDRSRPGRRQFCSTRCANRAHAQASRARRPLT
;
A
#
# COMPACT_ATOMS: atom_id res chain seq x y z
N GLY A 1 -44.28 -58.79 35.89
CA GLY A 1 -43.79 -57.57 35.26
C GLY A 1 -42.30 -57.57 35.38
N ASP A 2 -41.57 -57.66 34.27
CA ASP A 2 -41.16 -56.49 33.44
C ASP A 2 -39.97 -55.84 34.13
N GLY A 3 -38.78 -55.61 33.58
CA GLY A 3 -38.13 -55.72 32.27
C GLY A 3 -36.67 -55.28 32.56
N ASP A 4 -35.64 -55.94 32.04
CA ASP A 4 -34.93 -55.61 30.79
C ASP A 4 -34.35 -54.18 30.69
N GLN A 5 -33.14 -54.11 30.10
CA GLN A 5 -32.38 -52.95 29.60
C GLN A 5 -31.57 -52.14 30.63
N GLY A 6 -30.31 -51.76 30.38
CA GLY A 6 -29.50 -51.86 29.16
C GLY A 6 -28.26 -50.97 29.31
N ASP A 7 -27.22 -51.33 28.56
CA ASP A 7 -25.92 -50.67 28.46
C ASP A 7 -26.00 -49.19 28.01
N GLY A 8 -24.95 -48.42 28.31
CA GLY A 8 -24.81 -47.06 27.81
C GLY A 8 -23.47 -46.41 28.13
N ASP A 9 -22.43 -46.94 27.53
CA ASP A 9 -21.12 -46.30 27.35
C ASP A 9 -21.30 -44.89 26.74
N GLN A 10 -20.87 -43.86 27.45
CA GLN A 10 -20.91 -42.47 26.98
C GLN A 10 -19.55 -42.13 26.38
N GLY A 11 -19.38 -42.52 25.12
CA GLY A 11 -18.35 -42.01 24.23
C GLY A 11 -18.79 -40.75 23.50
N ASP A 12 -17.87 -39.79 23.46
CA ASP A 12 -17.51 -38.89 22.36
C ASP A 12 -18.52 -37.92 21.74
N GLY A 13 -18.10 -36.65 21.77
CA GLY A 13 -18.64 -35.58 20.96
C GLY A 13 -17.73 -34.35 20.98
N ASP A 14 -16.42 -34.55 20.76
CA ASP A 14 -15.48 -33.47 20.40
C ASP A 14 -15.87 -32.94 19.01
N GLN A 15 -16.68 -31.89 18.98
CA GLN A 15 -17.03 -31.17 17.76
C GLN A 15 -15.87 -30.24 17.44
N GLY A 16 -14.95 -30.75 16.62
CA GLY A 16 -13.89 -29.95 16.02
C GLY A 16 -14.46 -28.82 15.17
N ASP A 17 -14.33 -27.59 15.66
CA ASP A 17 -14.49 -26.36 14.89
C ASP A 17 -13.36 -26.30 13.84
N GLY A 18 -13.72 -26.64 12.61
CA GLY A 18 -12.83 -26.55 11.45
C GLY A 18 -12.54 -25.10 11.07
N ASP A 19 -11.45 -24.55 11.61
CA ASP A 19 -10.78 -23.33 11.15
C ASP A 19 -10.10 -23.59 9.79
N GLN A 20 -10.88 -23.55 8.71
CA GLN A 20 -10.39 -23.72 7.34
C GLN A 20 -11.01 -22.65 6.44
N GLY A 21 -10.58 -21.39 6.59
CA GLY A 21 -11.10 -20.28 5.76
C GLY A 21 -10.19 -19.07 5.53
N ASP A 22 -9.03 -18.95 6.19
CA ASP A 22 -8.23 -17.70 6.18
C ASP A 22 -7.15 -17.65 5.08
N GLY A 23 -6.64 -18.80 4.64
CA GLY A 23 -5.45 -18.87 3.76
C GLY A 23 -5.67 -18.37 2.33
N ASP A 24 -6.79 -18.70 1.71
CA ASP A 24 -7.08 -18.35 0.30
C ASP A 24 -7.51 -16.87 0.15
N GLN A 25 -8.26 -16.36 1.14
CA GLN A 25 -8.67 -14.96 1.21
C GLN A 25 -7.45 -14.04 1.40
N GLY A 26 -6.50 -14.43 2.25
CA GLY A 26 -5.27 -13.66 2.52
C GLY A 26 -4.32 -13.56 1.32
N ASP A 27 -4.18 -14.63 0.53
CA ASP A 27 -3.34 -14.65 -0.67
C ASP A 27 -3.95 -13.79 -1.81
N GLY A 28 -5.27 -13.83 -1.96
CA GLY A 28 -6.01 -12.96 -2.87
C GLY A 28 -5.84 -11.47 -2.52
N ASP A 29 -6.00 -11.13 -1.25
CA ASP A 29 -5.82 -9.76 -0.76
C ASP A 29 -4.38 -9.28 -0.93
N LEU A 30 -3.39 -10.12 -0.61
CA LEU A 30 -1.97 -9.79 -0.81
C LEU A 30 -1.65 -9.54 -2.29
N ARG A 31 -2.18 -10.38 -3.20
CA ARG A 31 -2.03 -10.17 -4.63
C ARG A 31 -2.63 -8.83 -5.06
N ALA A 32 -3.85 -8.53 -4.66
CA ALA A 32 -4.52 -7.27 -5.02
C ALA A 32 -3.75 -6.05 -4.48
N VAL A 33 -3.22 -6.12 -3.25
CA VAL A 33 -2.36 -5.05 -2.69
C VAL A 33 -1.06 -4.89 -3.49
N ARG A 34 -0.47 -5.98 -3.96
CA ARG A 34 0.73 -5.93 -4.81
C ARG A 34 0.45 -5.29 -6.16
N GLU A 35 -0.74 -5.49 -6.73
CA GLU A 35 -1.20 -4.83 -7.97
C GLU A 35 -1.36 -3.32 -7.75
N VAL A 36 -1.97 -2.88 -6.64
CA VAL A 36 -2.03 -1.45 -6.27
C VAL A 36 -0.64 -0.82 -6.16
N ARG A 37 0.30 -1.53 -5.53
CA ARG A 37 1.69 -1.08 -5.42
C ARG A 37 2.38 -1.00 -6.79
N ALA A 38 2.10 -1.94 -7.70
CA ALA A 38 2.64 -1.91 -9.06
C ALA A 38 2.14 -0.68 -9.82
N ARG A 39 0.84 -0.41 -9.76
CA ARG A 39 0.22 0.77 -10.39
C ARG A 39 0.78 2.09 -9.84
N LEU A 40 0.99 2.19 -8.52
CA LEU A 40 1.67 3.34 -7.92
C LEU A 40 3.08 3.54 -8.48
N ARG A 41 3.84 2.45 -8.67
CA ARG A 41 5.19 2.53 -9.24
C ARG A 41 5.20 2.96 -10.71
N GLU A 42 4.22 2.54 -11.50
CA GLU A 42 4.07 3.00 -12.88
C GLU A 42 3.86 4.52 -12.92
N VAL A 43 2.93 5.05 -12.11
CA VAL A 43 2.72 6.51 -12.00
C VAL A 43 4.00 7.24 -11.59
N LEU A 44 4.80 6.66 -10.70
CA LEU A 44 6.05 7.27 -10.22
C LEU A 44 7.21 7.20 -11.21
N ALA A 45 7.19 6.23 -12.13
CA ALA A 45 8.21 6.04 -13.14
C ALA A 45 8.07 7.04 -14.29
N GLU A 46 6.89 7.62 -14.47
CA GLU A 46 6.62 8.65 -15.47
C GLU A 46 7.26 10.01 -15.13
N GLU A 47 7.53 10.79 -16.18
CA GLU A 47 7.87 12.21 -16.08
C GLU A 47 6.65 13.03 -15.61
N PRO A 48 6.81 14.23 -15.02
CA PRO A 48 5.72 14.97 -14.37
C PRO A 48 4.39 15.02 -15.15
N ALA A 49 4.43 15.33 -16.45
CA ALA A 49 3.27 15.36 -17.33
C ALA A 49 2.65 13.97 -17.55
N GLY A 50 3.48 12.93 -17.70
CA GLY A 50 3.06 11.54 -17.83
C GLY A 50 2.37 11.02 -16.56
N ARG A 51 2.87 11.39 -15.38
CA ARG A 51 2.25 10.97 -14.11
C ARG A 51 0.81 11.50 -13.95
N ALA A 52 0.55 12.73 -14.39
CA ALA A 52 -0.79 13.32 -14.30
C ALA A 52 -1.79 12.56 -15.18
N ARG A 53 -1.36 12.17 -16.38
CA ARG A 53 -2.14 11.29 -17.27
C ARG A 53 -2.36 9.92 -16.65
N ALA A 54 -1.31 9.28 -16.15
CA ALA A 54 -1.41 7.96 -15.51
C ALA A 54 -2.31 7.98 -14.27
N LEU A 55 -2.28 9.07 -13.48
CA LEU A 55 -3.21 9.28 -12.37
C LEU A 55 -4.66 9.41 -12.86
N ALA A 56 -4.92 10.19 -13.91
CA ALA A 56 -6.26 10.35 -14.47
C ALA A 56 -6.82 9.02 -15.00
N GLU A 57 -5.99 8.23 -15.68
CA GLU A 57 -6.34 6.87 -16.13
C GLU A 57 -6.68 5.96 -14.94
N TRP A 58 -5.84 5.95 -13.90
CA TRP A 58 -6.09 5.14 -12.71
C TRP A 58 -7.37 5.57 -11.96
N VAL A 59 -7.65 6.87 -11.86
CA VAL A 59 -8.89 7.39 -11.27
C VAL A 59 -10.12 6.91 -12.06
N ALA A 60 -10.04 6.88 -13.40
CA ALA A 60 -11.15 6.46 -14.24
C ALA A 60 -11.51 4.96 -14.11
N GLU A 61 -10.55 4.13 -13.69
CA GLU A 61 -10.72 2.68 -13.50
C GLU A 61 -11.35 2.32 -12.14
N LEU A 62 -11.32 3.24 -11.16
CA LEU A 62 -11.73 2.94 -9.79
C LEU A 62 -13.22 3.26 -9.55
N PRO A 63 -13.95 2.42 -8.81
CA PRO A 63 -15.31 2.72 -8.38
C PRO A 63 -15.31 3.69 -7.19
N LEU A 64 -14.99 4.96 -7.43
CA LEU A 64 -14.83 6.00 -6.41
C LEU A 64 -16.06 6.91 -6.28
N ARG A 65 -16.23 7.47 -5.08
CA ARG A 65 -17.28 8.46 -4.77
C ARG A 65 -16.64 9.76 -4.31
N ALA A 66 -17.34 10.88 -4.49
CA ALA A 66 -17.01 12.12 -3.81
C ALA A 66 -17.52 12.09 -2.37
N GLY A 67 -16.66 12.42 -1.42
CA GLY A 67 -16.98 12.63 -0.02
C GLY A 67 -16.44 13.97 0.47
N ILE A 68 -16.83 14.37 1.68
CA ILE A 68 -16.31 15.57 2.34
C ILE A 68 -15.53 15.11 3.56
N GLU A 69 -14.30 15.60 3.70
CA GLU A 69 -13.47 15.43 4.89
C GLU A 69 -13.18 16.80 5.50
N GLU A 70 -13.25 16.92 6.82
CA GLU A 70 -12.86 18.14 7.52
C GLU A 70 -11.40 18.05 7.95
N ALA A 71 -10.60 19.03 7.57
CA ALA A 71 -9.19 19.07 7.96
C ALA A 71 -8.79 20.49 8.39
N GLY A 72 -8.69 20.66 9.71
CA GLY A 72 -8.41 21.95 10.35
C GLY A 72 -9.62 22.90 10.36
N GLY A 73 -10.83 22.37 10.54
CA GLY A 73 -12.07 23.18 10.53
C GLY A 73 -12.57 23.56 9.13
N VAL A 74 -11.90 23.10 8.07
CA VAL A 74 -12.24 23.42 6.68
C VAL A 74 -12.70 22.15 5.96
N PRO A 75 -13.94 22.12 5.41
CA PRO A 75 -14.40 21.00 4.60
C PRO A 75 -13.64 20.97 3.27
N ARG A 76 -13.18 19.79 2.89
CA ARG A 76 -12.50 19.52 1.62
C ARG A 76 -13.17 18.37 0.88
N LEU A 77 -13.28 18.52 -0.43
CA LEU A 77 -13.71 17.44 -1.31
C LEU A 77 -12.64 16.34 -1.33
N ARG A 78 -13.04 15.08 -1.22
CA ARG A 78 -12.13 13.93 -1.26
C ARG A 78 -12.73 12.76 -2.02
N LEU A 79 -11.87 11.94 -2.64
CA LEU A 79 -12.31 10.68 -3.23
C LEU A 79 -12.34 9.60 -2.14
N VAL A 80 -13.46 8.90 -2.04
CA VAL A 80 -13.71 7.86 -1.03
C VAL A 80 -14.09 6.54 -1.68
N ALA A 81 -13.60 5.45 -1.09
CA ALA A 81 -13.97 4.10 -1.52
C ALA A 81 -15.41 3.79 -1.09
N PRO A 82 -16.12 2.89 -1.80
CA PRO A 82 -17.42 2.41 -1.37
C PRO A 82 -17.34 1.77 0.02
N GLU A 83 -18.42 1.87 0.78
CA GLU A 83 -18.55 1.14 2.04
C GLU A 83 -18.41 -0.37 1.79
N GLY A 84 -17.71 -1.07 2.69
CA GLY A 84 -17.42 -2.49 2.53
C GLY A 84 -16.38 -2.83 1.44
N ALA A 85 -15.76 -1.84 0.78
CA ALA A 85 -14.72 -2.09 -0.22
C ALA A 85 -13.56 -2.92 0.34
N ALA A 86 -13.05 -3.86 -0.46
CA ALA A 86 -11.90 -4.69 -0.12
C ALA A 86 -10.65 -3.83 0.23
N PRO A 87 -9.72 -4.33 1.08
CA PRO A 87 -8.55 -3.57 1.51
C PRO A 87 -7.72 -2.96 0.37
N ALA A 88 -7.51 -3.70 -0.72
CA ALA A 88 -6.77 -3.22 -1.88
C ALA A 88 -7.46 -2.03 -2.57
N LEU A 89 -8.78 -2.08 -2.74
CA LEU A 89 -9.54 -0.96 -3.33
C LEU A 89 -9.46 0.29 -2.43
N ARG A 90 -9.58 0.13 -1.11
CA ARG A 90 -9.41 1.26 -0.17
C ARG A 90 -8.01 1.88 -0.28
N LEU A 91 -6.98 1.05 -0.43
CA LEU A 91 -5.60 1.51 -0.66
C LEU A 91 -5.43 2.21 -2.00
N ALA A 92 -6.04 1.70 -3.07
CA ALA A 92 -6.00 2.33 -4.40
C ALA A 92 -6.65 3.71 -4.39
N VAL A 93 -7.87 3.81 -3.84
CA VAL A 93 -8.57 5.10 -3.71
C VAL A 93 -7.77 6.06 -2.83
N ARG A 94 -7.21 5.58 -1.71
CA ARG A 94 -6.33 6.40 -0.88
C ARG A 94 -5.12 6.90 -1.65
N ALA A 95 -4.45 6.04 -2.42
CA ALA A 95 -3.27 6.40 -3.19
C ALA A 95 -3.57 7.49 -4.22
N VAL A 96 -4.64 7.34 -5.03
CA VAL A 96 -4.99 8.35 -6.04
C VAL A 96 -5.41 9.67 -5.41
N THR A 97 -6.10 9.65 -4.27
CA THR A 97 -6.44 10.86 -3.52
C THR A 97 -5.20 11.61 -3.04
N GLU A 98 -4.25 10.92 -2.42
CA GLU A 98 -3.01 11.56 -1.93
C GLU A 98 -2.12 12.04 -3.10
N LEU A 99 -2.09 11.30 -4.20
CA LEU A 99 -1.41 11.75 -5.42
C LEU A 99 -2.05 13.03 -5.96
N LEU A 100 -3.38 13.09 -6.02
CA LEU A 100 -4.08 14.30 -6.46
C LEU A 100 -3.75 15.52 -5.58
N GLU A 101 -3.69 15.33 -4.25
CA GLU A 101 -3.30 16.39 -3.31
C GLU A 101 -1.85 16.87 -3.55
N ILE A 102 -0.90 15.95 -3.73
CA ILE A 102 0.51 16.30 -4.02
C ILE A 102 0.62 17.01 -5.38
N ALA A 103 -0.14 16.58 -6.38
CA ALA A 103 -0.19 17.24 -7.69
C ALA A 103 -0.76 18.65 -7.56
N GLY A 104 -1.88 18.81 -6.85
CA GLY A 104 -2.57 20.07 -6.64
C GLY A 104 -1.76 21.09 -5.82
N SER A 105 -0.88 20.65 -4.93
CA SER A 105 0.02 21.53 -4.18
C SER A 105 1.23 22.01 -4.98
N GLY A 106 1.46 21.48 -6.20
CA GLY A 106 2.66 21.73 -6.99
C GLY A 106 3.90 20.98 -6.52
N ASP A 107 3.76 20.03 -5.58
CA ASP A 107 4.89 19.27 -5.01
C ASP A 107 5.16 17.95 -5.75
N TRP A 108 4.64 17.80 -6.97
CA TRP A 108 4.74 16.59 -7.76
C TRP A 108 6.19 16.12 -8.01
N GLU A 109 7.12 17.07 -8.18
CA GLU A 109 8.56 16.80 -8.33
C GLU A 109 9.27 16.42 -7.02
N ARG A 110 8.61 16.67 -5.88
CA ARG A 110 9.09 16.20 -4.58
C ARG A 110 8.77 14.74 -4.35
N LEU A 111 7.85 14.15 -5.11
CA LEU A 111 7.59 12.72 -5.09
C LEU A 111 8.67 11.99 -5.92
N ARG A 112 9.53 11.22 -5.23
CA ARG A 112 10.77 10.67 -5.76
C ARG A 112 10.95 9.20 -5.42
N GLN A 113 11.75 8.50 -6.21
CA GLN A 113 12.20 7.14 -5.91
C GLN A 113 13.56 7.18 -5.19
N CYS A 114 13.79 6.25 -4.26
CA CYS A 114 15.05 6.17 -3.52
C CYS A 114 16.22 5.77 -4.43
N ALA A 115 17.32 6.54 -4.41
CA ALA A 115 18.51 6.27 -5.21
C ALA A 115 19.43 5.16 -4.66
N ALA A 116 19.07 4.48 -3.56
CA ALA A 116 19.94 3.52 -2.89
C ALA A 116 19.58 2.09 -3.29
N THR A 117 20.45 1.38 -3.99
CA THR A 117 20.20 -0.04 -4.34
C THR A 117 20.25 -0.95 -3.08
N PRO A 118 19.37 -1.94 -2.93
CA PRO A 118 18.26 -2.35 -3.83
C PRO A 118 16.88 -1.76 -3.42
N CYS A 119 16.85 -0.60 -2.76
CA CYS A 119 15.59 0.01 -2.31
C CYS A 119 14.80 0.56 -3.50
N THR A 120 13.51 0.22 -3.54
CA THR A 120 12.54 0.66 -4.56
C THR A 120 11.45 1.56 -3.98
N ASP A 121 11.71 2.16 -2.81
CA ASP A 121 10.70 2.93 -2.09
C ASP A 121 10.56 4.32 -2.68
N ALA A 122 9.33 4.81 -2.71
CA ALA A 122 9.01 6.19 -3.02
C ALA A 122 9.01 7.04 -1.73
N PHE A 123 9.30 8.32 -1.85
CA PHE A 123 9.21 9.27 -0.75
C PHE A 123 8.86 10.67 -1.25
N VAL A 124 8.26 11.48 -0.37
CA VAL A 124 8.06 12.91 -0.60
C VAL A 124 9.24 13.68 0.01
N ASP A 125 9.92 14.47 -0.81
CA ASP A 125 11.04 15.31 -0.39
C ASP A 125 10.56 16.57 0.34
N ARG A 126 10.37 16.41 1.65
CA ARG A 126 10.05 17.51 2.57
C ARG A 126 11.29 18.32 2.99
N SER A 127 12.46 18.08 2.40
CA SER A 127 13.66 18.86 2.72
C SER A 127 13.54 20.27 2.14
N ARG A 128 14.05 21.26 2.89
CA ARG A 128 14.12 22.65 2.45
C ARG A 128 14.72 22.81 1.04
N PRO A 129 15.85 22.16 0.69
CA PRO A 129 16.42 22.31 -0.65
C PRO A 129 15.73 21.51 -1.75
N GLY A 130 14.81 20.58 -1.46
CA GLY A 130 14.09 19.81 -2.49
C GLY A 130 15.00 18.94 -3.37
N ARG A 131 16.14 18.47 -2.84
CA ARG A 131 17.11 17.64 -3.58
C ARG A 131 17.50 16.34 -2.87
N ARG A 132 16.70 15.90 -1.90
CA ARG A 132 16.94 14.64 -1.19
C ARG A 132 16.88 13.47 -2.19
N GLN A 133 17.84 12.55 -2.07
CA GLN A 133 17.98 11.40 -2.97
C GLN A 133 17.58 10.07 -2.31
N PHE A 134 17.49 10.01 -0.98
CA PHE A 134 17.29 8.75 -0.25
C PHE A 134 16.07 8.80 0.68
N CYS A 135 15.25 7.75 0.69
CA CYS A 135 14.02 7.65 1.50
C CYS A 135 14.27 7.67 3.03
N SER A 136 15.51 7.41 3.48
CA SER A 136 15.89 7.39 4.89
C SER A 136 17.41 7.58 5.08
N THR A 137 17.82 7.93 6.29
CA THR A 137 19.24 7.94 6.69
C THR A 137 19.90 6.58 6.52
N ARG A 138 19.16 5.48 6.78
CA ARG A 138 19.64 4.11 6.57
C ARG A 138 20.01 3.87 5.11
N CYS A 139 19.18 4.30 4.17
CA CYS A 139 19.45 4.18 2.74
C CYS A 139 20.63 5.05 2.29
N ALA A 140 20.74 6.27 2.80
CA ALA A 140 21.90 7.14 2.54
C ALA A 140 23.22 6.50 3.00
N ASN A 141 23.28 6.05 4.26
CA ASN A 141 24.47 5.41 4.82
C ASN A 141 24.87 4.14 4.05
N ARG A 142 23.90 3.31 3.65
CA ARG A 142 24.15 2.12 2.82
C ARG A 142 24.79 2.48 1.48
N ALA A 143 24.24 3.47 0.78
CA ALA A 143 24.76 3.91 -0.52
C ALA A 143 26.18 4.48 -0.39
N HIS A 144 26.43 5.32 0.62
CA HIS A 144 27.77 5.87 0.87
C HIS A 144 28.80 4.79 1.22
N ALA A 145 28.42 3.79 2.03
CA ALA A 145 29.31 2.68 2.37
C ALA A 145 29.65 1.81 1.17
N GLN A 146 28.67 1.51 0.29
CA GLN A 146 28.92 0.80 -0.97
C GLN A 146 29.87 1.58 -1.87
N ALA A 147 29.63 2.88 -2.05
CA ALA A 147 30.49 3.73 -2.88
C ALA A 147 31.91 3.86 -2.31
N SER A 148 32.05 3.92 -0.98
CA SER A 148 33.36 3.91 -0.30
C SER A 148 34.12 2.61 -0.55
N ARG A 149 33.45 1.44 -0.43
CA ARG A 149 34.04 0.13 -0.73
C ARG A 149 34.49 0.01 -2.19
N ALA A 150 33.68 0.49 -3.13
CA ALA A 150 33.99 0.45 -4.56
C ALA A 150 35.21 1.32 -4.93
N ARG A 151 35.48 2.38 -4.16
CA ARG A 151 36.65 3.26 -4.35
C ARG A 151 37.91 2.76 -3.64
N ARG A 152 37.82 1.77 -2.75
CA ARG A 152 39.00 1.26 -2.05
C ARG A 152 39.71 0.26 -2.95
N PRO A 153 40.99 0.46 -3.29
CA PRO A 153 41.74 -0.54 -4.04
C PRO A 153 41.77 -1.85 -3.24
N LEU A 154 41.63 -2.97 -3.93
CA LEU A 154 41.88 -4.29 -3.37
C LEU A 154 43.39 -4.35 -3.07
N THR A 155 43.74 -4.07 -1.83
CA THR A 155 45.08 -4.25 -1.27
C THR A 155 45.36 -5.73 -1.03
#